data_AF-A0A7K4M6V8-F1
#
_entry.id   AF-A0A7K4M6V8-F1
#
_cell.length_a   1.000
_cell.length_b   1.000
_cell.length_c   1.000
_cell.angle_alpha   90.00
_cell.angle_beta   90.00
_cell.angle_gamma   90.00
#
_symmetry.space_group_name_H-M   'P 1'
#
loop_
_entity.id
_entity.type
_entity.pdbx_description
1 polymer ?
#
loop_
_entity_poly.entity_id
_entity_poly.type
_entity_poly.pdbx_seq_one_letter_code
_entity_poly.pdbx_strand_id
1 'polypeptide(L)'
;CCPQVLPDRDGKRCMFCVKTSSRTYEMSASDTRQRQEWTLAIQTAIRLQAEGKKSLHKDLKQKRREQREQREQRKAAKEEETQRLKQLQEEKERKLQELELLKEAQRQAELLLQEEEERRRQQHEHMQRTLEIQLREAEQARASMQAEMVLKEAEAERQRQRISELEEMQGRLQEALQQEVKARQDEEAVRYAQARLLAEEEEKLKQLMKLKEEQEEYIIKTQMEKQVLKQEMENKNKCLEEAQKQLEEVRVNRQRVDQDVMVS
;
A
#
# COMPACT_ATOMS: atom_id res chain seq x y z
N CYS A 1 -30.88 -83.20 -99.48
CA CYS A 1 -32.34 -83.27 -99.75
C CYS A 1 -32.62 -82.57 -101.06
N CYS A 2 -33.60 -83.00 -101.86
CA CYS A 2 -33.95 -82.35 -103.13
C CYS A 2 -35.48 -82.35 -103.32
N PRO A 3 -36.13 -81.20 -103.56
CA PRO A 3 -37.55 -81.17 -103.91
C PRO A 3 -37.75 -81.41 -105.42
N GLN A 4 -38.74 -82.23 -105.78
CA GLN A 4 -39.13 -82.55 -107.15
C GLN A 4 -40.62 -82.28 -107.34
N VAL A 5 -40.97 -81.64 -108.46
CA VAL A 5 -42.37 -81.45 -108.86
C VAL A 5 -42.92 -82.77 -109.35
N LEU A 6 -44.09 -83.16 -108.86
CA LEU A 6 -44.77 -84.38 -109.27
C LEU A 6 -45.97 -84.04 -110.16
N PRO A 7 -46.34 -84.94 -111.10
CA PRO A 7 -47.57 -84.81 -111.85
C PRO A 7 -48.79 -84.97 -110.92
N ASP A 8 -49.88 -84.31 -111.27
CA ASP A 8 -51.13 -84.38 -110.51
C ASP A 8 -51.65 -85.82 -110.44
N ARG A 9 -52.05 -86.28 -109.25
CA ARG A 9 -52.42 -87.68 -109.00
C ARG A 9 -53.60 -87.75 -108.02
N ASP A 10 -54.55 -88.64 -108.30
CA ASP A 10 -55.74 -88.90 -107.46
C ASP A 10 -56.56 -87.64 -107.10
N GLY A 11 -56.82 -86.79 -108.11
CA GLY A 11 -57.64 -85.58 -107.97
C GLY A 11 -56.96 -84.40 -107.25
N LYS A 12 -55.73 -84.60 -106.73
CA LYS A 12 -54.95 -83.55 -106.08
C LYS A 12 -54.01 -82.90 -107.08
N ARG A 13 -54.18 -81.58 -107.26
CA ARG A 13 -53.36 -80.78 -108.17
C ARG A 13 -52.18 -80.15 -107.44
N CYS A 14 -51.15 -79.78 -108.20
CA CYS A 14 -49.98 -79.07 -107.69
C CYS A 14 -49.18 -79.88 -106.65
N MET A 15 -48.93 -81.16 -106.97
CA MET A 15 -48.13 -82.07 -106.15
C MET A 15 -46.62 -81.81 -106.26
N PHE A 16 -45.89 -82.02 -105.17
CA PHE A 16 -44.44 -82.03 -105.12
C PHE A 16 -43.95 -82.97 -104.01
N CYS A 17 -42.71 -83.46 -104.10
CA CYS A 17 -42.10 -84.27 -103.05
C CYS A 17 -40.75 -83.73 -102.63
N VAL A 18 -40.37 -83.99 -101.38
CA VAL A 18 -39.05 -83.69 -100.84
C VAL A 18 -38.37 -84.99 -100.48
N LYS A 19 -37.28 -85.30 -101.17
CA LYS A 19 -36.47 -86.50 -100.92
C LYS A 19 -35.39 -86.17 -99.87
N THR A 20 -35.42 -86.86 -98.74
CA THR A 20 -34.37 -86.85 -97.72
C THR A 20 -33.50 -88.10 -97.84
N SER A 21 -32.42 -88.20 -97.05
CA SER A 21 -31.52 -89.36 -97.08
C SER A 21 -32.16 -90.68 -96.66
N SER A 22 -33.28 -90.63 -95.92
CA SER A 22 -33.96 -91.81 -95.40
C SER A 22 -35.43 -91.95 -95.81
N ARG A 23 -36.08 -90.87 -96.28
CA ARG A 23 -37.51 -90.89 -96.60
C ARG A 23 -37.90 -89.85 -97.66
N THR A 24 -38.91 -90.19 -98.47
CA THR A 24 -39.55 -89.24 -99.40
C THR A 24 -40.88 -88.79 -98.82
N TYR A 25 -41.10 -87.47 -98.75
CA TYR A 25 -42.34 -86.88 -98.29
C TYR A 25 -43.08 -86.27 -99.47
N GLU A 26 -44.31 -86.72 -99.72
CA GLU A 26 -45.19 -86.20 -100.78
C GLU A 26 -46.16 -85.17 -100.19
N MET A 27 -46.32 -84.05 -100.87
CA MET A 27 -47.11 -82.90 -100.42
C MET A 27 -47.91 -82.30 -101.58
N SER A 28 -49.09 -81.77 -101.28
CA SER A 28 -49.92 -81.00 -102.22
C SER A 28 -49.93 -79.53 -101.85
N ALA A 29 -49.80 -78.62 -102.81
CA ALA A 29 -50.04 -77.20 -102.60
C ALA A 29 -51.45 -76.80 -103.08
N SER A 30 -51.94 -75.67 -102.56
CA SER A 30 -53.25 -75.10 -102.91
C SER A 30 -53.36 -74.66 -104.37
N ASP A 31 -52.26 -74.18 -104.95
CA ASP A 31 -52.18 -73.80 -106.36
C ASP A 31 -50.75 -73.95 -106.93
N THR A 32 -50.62 -73.70 -108.23
CA THR A 32 -49.35 -73.87 -108.95
C THR A 32 -48.29 -72.87 -108.49
N ARG A 33 -48.70 -71.65 -108.11
CA ARG A 33 -47.81 -70.60 -107.62
C ARG A 33 -47.26 -70.96 -106.25
N GLN A 34 -48.12 -71.40 -105.34
CA GLN A 34 -47.77 -71.81 -104.00
C GLN A 34 -46.91 -73.08 -104.01
N ARG A 35 -47.14 -74.02 -104.95
CA ARG A 35 -46.21 -75.14 -105.19
C ARG A 35 -44.81 -74.65 -105.56
N GLN A 36 -44.71 -73.69 -106.48
CA GLN A 36 -43.42 -73.11 -106.87
C GLN A 36 -42.76 -72.38 -105.70
N GLU A 37 -43.52 -71.59 -104.93
CA GLU A 37 -43.04 -70.89 -103.73
C GLU A 37 -42.50 -71.87 -102.67
N TRP A 38 -43.22 -72.96 -102.37
CA TRP A 38 -42.76 -74.01 -101.45
C TRP A 38 -41.51 -74.73 -101.97
N THR A 39 -41.52 -75.11 -103.25
CA THR A 39 -40.36 -75.78 -103.88
C THR A 39 -39.12 -74.89 -103.80
N LEU A 40 -39.25 -73.60 -104.15
CA LEU A 40 -38.18 -72.62 -104.11
C LEU A 40 -37.69 -72.34 -102.68
N ALA A 41 -38.61 -72.24 -101.71
CA ALA A 41 -38.27 -72.04 -100.31
C ALA A 41 -37.49 -73.23 -99.73
N ILE A 42 -37.88 -74.46 -100.08
CA ILE A 42 -37.20 -75.68 -99.64
C ILE A 42 -35.81 -75.79 -100.29
N GLN A 43 -35.69 -75.54 -101.60
CA GLN A 43 -34.39 -75.47 -102.29
C GLN A 43 -33.47 -74.41 -101.66
N THR A 44 -34.02 -73.24 -101.34
CA THR A 44 -33.28 -72.15 -100.71
C THR A 44 -32.81 -72.52 -99.29
N ALA A 45 -33.64 -73.20 -98.51
CA ALA A 45 -33.28 -73.68 -97.17
C ALA A 45 -32.16 -74.72 -97.21
N ILE A 46 -32.22 -75.66 -98.16
CA ILE A 46 -31.18 -76.69 -98.37
C ILE A 46 -29.86 -76.03 -98.79
N ARG A 47 -29.91 -75.07 -99.72
CA ARG A 47 -28.72 -74.31 -100.16
C ARG A 47 -28.08 -73.54 -99.00
N LEU A 48 -28.86 -72.80 -98.24
CA LEU A 48 -28.36 -72.04 -97.08
C LEU A 48 -27.71 -72.95 -96.03
N GLN A 49 -28.32 -74.12 -95.77
CA GLN A 49 -27.76 -75.11 -94.85
C GLN A 49 -26.43 -75.71 -95.36
N ALA A 50 -26.34 -76.03 -96.66
CA ALA A 50 -25.11 -76.56 -97.27
C ALA A 50 -23.96 -75.54 -97.25
N GLU A 51 -24.27 -74.25 -97.40
CA GLU A 51 -23.31 -73.15 -97.30
C GLU A 51 -23.00 -72.71 -95.85
N GLY A 52 -23.63 -73.33 -94.85
CA GLY A 52 -23.49 -72.94 -93.43
C GLY A 52 -24.06 -71.56 -93.09
N LYS A 53 -24.87 -70.97 -93.99
CA LYS A 53 -25.44 -69.63 -93.83
C LYS A 53 -26.81 -69.70 -93.14
N LYS A 54 -27.10 -68.69 -92.32
CA LYS A 54 -28.43 -68.53 -91.72
C LYS A 54 -29.37 -67.88 -92.75
N SER A 55 -30.68 -68.01 -92.53
CA SER A 55 -31.65 -67.28 -93.35
C SER A 55 -31.60 -65.79 -93.03
N LEU A 56 -31.85 -64.96 -94.05
CA LEU A 56 -31.97 -63.50 -93.89
C LEU A 56 -32.90 -63.12 -92.73
N HIS A 57 -34.01 -63.86 -92.53
CA HIS A 57 -34.92 -63.63 -91.42
C HIS A 57 -34.28 -63.88 -90.04
N LYS A 58 -33.45 -64.92 -89.88
CA LYS A 58 -32.71 -65.19 -88.63
C LYS A 58 -31.69 -64.10 -88.35
N ASP A 59 -30.96 -63.65 -89.36
CA ASP A 59 -29.97 -62.58 -89.22
C ASP A 59 -30.63 -61.24 -88.88
N LEU A 60 -31.76 -60.92 -89.51
CA LEU A 60 -32.56 -59.74 -89.16
C LEU A 60 -33.15 -59.83 -87.74
N LYS A 61 -33.56 -61.02 -87.28
CA LYS A 61 -34.01 -61.23 -85.89
C LYS A 61 -32.87 -61.05 -84.89
N GLN A 62 -31.68 -61.58 -85.18
CA GLN A 62 -30.49 -61.42 -84.35
C GLN A 62 -30.05 -59.96 -84.29
N LYS A 63 -29.95 -59.28 -85.44
CA LYS A 63 -29.62 -57.84 -85.52
C LYS A 63 -30.60 -56.97 -84.72
N ARG A 64 -31.91 -57.29 -84.76
CA ARG A 64 -32.91 -56.60 -83.92
C ARG A 64 -32.71 -56.85 -82.42
N ARG A 65 -32.23 -58.03 -82.02
CA ARG A 65 -31.92 -58.35 -80.62
C ARG A 65 -30.70 -57.59 -80.15
N GLU A 66 -29.60 -57.65 -80.89
CA GLU A 66 -28.37 -56.91 -80.59
C GLU A 66 -28.62 -55.40 -80.55
N GLN A 67 -29.45 -54.87 -81.44
CA GLN A 67 -29.86 -53.46 -81.39
C GLN A 67 -30.68 -53.11 -80.14
N ARG A 68 -31.49 -54.03 -79.61
CA ARG A 68 -32.21 -53.82 -78.33
C ARG A 68 -31.24 -53.85 -77.16
N GLU A 69 -30.37 -54.85 -77.10
CA GLU A 69 -29.35 -54.97 -76.05
C GLU A 69 -28.41 -53.75 -76.06
N GLN A 70 -27.94 -53.29 -77.23
CA GLN A 70 -27.14 -52.07 -77.33
C GLN A 70 -27.91 -50.82 -76.90
N ARG A 71 -29.21 -50.73 -77.19
CA ARG A 71 -30.05 -49.61 -76.73
C ARG A 71 -30.23 -49.65 -75.21
N GLU A 72 -30.42 -50.82 -74.63
CA GLU A 72 -30.54 -51.01 -73.18
C GLU A 72 -29.23 -50.71 -72.47
N GLN A 73 -28.09 -51.22 -72.96
CA GLN A 73 -26.76 -50.90 -72.44
C GLN A 73 -26.47 -49.40 -72.51
N ARG A 74 -26.80 -48.74 -73.64
CA ARG A 74 -26.64 -47.27 -73.76
C ARG A 74 -27.56 -46.51 -72.80
N LYS A 75 -28.76 -47.01 -72.53
CA LYS A 75 -29.66 -46.41 -71.55
C LYS A 75 -29.11 -46.58 -70.13
N ALA A 76 -28.69 -47.79 -69.76
CA ALA A 76 -28.12 -48.10 -68.46
C ALA A 76 -26.84 -47.28 -68.19
N ALA A 77 -25.93 -47.19 -69.16
CA ALA A 77 -24.72 -46.39 -69.02
C ALA A 77 -25.02 -44.89 -68.85
N LYS A 78 -26.01 -44.35 -69.60
CA LYS A 78 -26.47 -42.98 -69.40
C LYS A 78 -27.10 -42.78 -68.03
N GLU A 79 -27.89 -43.74 -67.57
CA GLU A 79 -28.53 -43.68 -66.26
C GLU A 79 -27.50 -43.70 -65.13
N GLU A 80 -26.50 -44.58 -65.20
CA GLU A 80 -25.39 -44.63 -64.25
C GLU A 80 -24.59 -43.31 -64.23
N GLU A 81 -24.25 -42.76 -65.40
CA GLU A 81 -23.60 -41.45 -65.49
C GLU A 81 -24.45 -40.33 -64.87
N THR A 82 -25.77 -40.32 -65.13
CA THR A 82 -26.66 -39.33 -64.50
C THR A 82 -26.76 -39.50 -62.99
N GLN A 83 -26.70 -40.73 -62.48
CA GLN A 83 -26.70 -41.00 -61.04
C GLN A 83 -25.39 -40.53 -60.39
N ARG A 84 -24.24 -40.82 -61.02
CA ARG A 84 -22.93 -40.33 -60.55
C ARG A 84 -22.86 -38.81 -60.53
N LEU A 85 -23.38 -38.15 -61.57
CA LEU A 85 -23.42 -36.69 -61.63
C LEU A 85 -24.29 -36.11 -60.50
N LYS A 86 -25.45 -36.71 -60.22
CA LYS A 86 -26.31 -36.31 -59.10
C LYS A 86 -25.62 -36.45 -57.75
N GLN A 87 -24.94 -37.58 -57.51
CA GLN A 87 -24.20 -37.80 -56.26
C GLN A 87 -23.08 -36.77 -56.06
N LEU A 88 -22.33 -36.46 -57.12
CA LEU A 88 -21.30 -35.42 -57.07
C LEU A 88 -21.89 -34.02 -56.84
N GLN A 89 -23.06 -33.72 -57.40
CA GLN A 89 -23.77 -32.46 -57.14
C GLN A 89 -24.22 -32.37 -55.68
N GLU A 90 -24.82 -33.42 -55.13
CA GLU A 90 -25.24 -33.47 -53.72
C GLU A 90 -24.04 -33.35 -52.77
N GLU A 91 -22.92 -34.03 -53.05
CA GLU A 91 -21.70 -33.92 -52.24
C GLU A 91 -21.11 -32.52 -52.30
N LYS A 92 -21.11 -31.89 -53.49
CA LYS A 92 -20.67 -30.51 -53.66
C LYS A 92 -21.55 -29.55 -52.86
N GLU A 93 -22.87 -29.71 -52.90
CA GLU A 93 -23.82 -28.88 -52.14
C GLU A 93 -23.61 -29.03 -50.63
N ARG A 94 -23.42 -30.27 -50.13
CA ARG A 94 -23.09 -30.51 -48.72
C ARG A 94 -21.80 -29.83 -48.30
N LYS A 95 -20.73 -29.96 -49.10
CA LYS A 95 -19.45 -29.31 -48.82
C LYS A 95 -19.55 -27.78 -48.83
N LEU A 96 -20.39 -27.20 -49.70
CA LEU A 96 -20.63 -25.77 -49.70
C LEU A 96 -21.35 -25.31 -48.43
N GLN A 97 -22.37 -26.06 -47.97
CA GLN A 97 -23.07 -25.77 -46.71
C GLN A 97 -22.13 -25.87 -45.50
N GLU A 98 -21.28 -26.91 -45.44
CA GLU A 98 -20.28 -27.05 -44.38
C GLU A 98 -19.28 -25.88 -44.37
N LEU A 99 -18.83 -25.43 -45.55
CA LEU A 99 -17.95 -24.27 -45.69
C LEU A 99 -18.62 -22.97 -45.25
N GLU A 100 -19.91 -22.80 -45.51
CA GLU A 100 -20.67 -21.63 -45.05
C GLU A 100 -20.79 -21.62 -43.53
N LEU A 101 -21.17 -22.75 -42.92
CA LEU A 101 -21.23 -22.91 -41.47
C LEU A 101 -19.87 -22.63 -40.81
N LEU A 102 -18.77 -23.12 -41.39
CA LEU A 102 -17.44 -22.89 -40.85
C LEU A 102 -17.02 -21.41 -40.95
N LYS A 103 -17.37 -20.73 -42.05
CA LYS A 103 -17.15 -19.28 -42.20
C LYS A 103 -17.98 -18.45 -41.22
N GLU A 104 -19.20 -18.88 -40.92
CA GLU A 104 -20.04 -18.22 -39.92
C GLU A 104 -19.51 -18.42 -38.51
N ALA A 105 -19.13 -19.65 -38.16
CA ALA A 105 -18.49 -19.97 -36.88
C ALA A 105 -17.18 -19.20 -36.69
N GLN A 106 -16.36 -19.07 -37.74
CA GLN A 106 -15.14 -18.25 -37.70
C GLN A 106 -15.46 -16.78 -37.42
N ARG A 107 -16.42 -16.19 -38.15
CA ARG A 107 -16.85 -14.80 -37.94
C ARG A 107 -17.37 -14.57 -36.51
N GLN A 108 -18.14 -15.51 -35.97
CA GLN A 108 -18.62 -15.44 -34.59
C GLN A 108 -17.47 -15.53 -33.58
N ALA A 109 -16.50 -16.42 -33.79
CA ALA A 109 -15.33 -16.55 -32.93
C ALA A 109 -14.46 -15.28 -32.93
N GLU A 110 -14.29 -14.65 -34.09
CA GLU A 110 -13.56 -13.38 -34.22
C GLU A 110 -14.26 -12.24 -33.46
N LEU A 111 -15.60 -12.13 -33.57
CA LEU A 111 -16.38 -11.15 -32.82
C LEU A 111 -16.26 -11.35 -31.31
N LEU A 112 -16.41 -12.58 -30.83
CA LEU A 112 -16.28 -12.90 -29.40
C LEU A 112 -14.88 -12.60 -28.87
N LEU A 113 -13.84 -12.85 -29.67
CA LEU A 113 -12.47 -12.51 -29.31
C LEU A 113 -12.28 -10.99 -29.18
N GLN A 114 -12.82 -10.22 -30.12
CA GLN A 114 -12.79 -8.76 -30.08
C GLN A 114 -13.52 -8.21 -28.85
N GLU A 115 -14.71 -8.72 -28.55
CA GLU A 115 -15.47 -8.31 -27.35
C GLU A 115 -14.73 -8.63 -26.05
N GLU A 116 -14.11 -9.82 -25.94
CA GLU A 116 -13.28 -10.16 -24.78
C GLU A 116 -12.03 -9.29 -24.66
N GLU A 117 -11.36 -8.97 -25.78
CA GLU A 117 -10.23 -8.06 -25.79
C GLU A 117 -10.62 -6.65 -25.35
N GLU A 118 -11.73 -6.11 -25.87
CA GLU A 118 -12.26 -4.81 -25.46
C GLU A 118 -12.62 -4.81 -23.98
N ARG A 119 -13.28 -5.86 -23.49
CA ARG A 119 -13.61 -6.01 -22.07
C ARG A 119 -12.36 -6.01 -21.19
N ARG A 120 -11.32 -6.76 -21.58
CA ARG A 120 -10.04 -6.76 -20.86
C ARG A 120 -9.37 -5.40 -20.88
N ARG A 121 -9.36 -4.70 -22.02
CA ARG A 121 -8.82 -3.34 -22.12
C ARG A 121 -9.58 -2.37 -21.21
N GLN A 122 -10.90 -2.39 -21.23
CA GLN A 122 -11.73 -1.56 -20.35
C GLN A 122 -11.48 -1.85 -18.87
N GLN A 123 -11.34 -3.13 -18.49
CA GLN A 123 -10.99 -3.51 -17.12
C GLN A 123 -9.60 -3.00 -16.71
N HIS A 124 -8.60 -3.15 -17.58
CA HIS A 124 -7.25 -2.64 -17.33
C HIS A 124 -7.24 -1.12 -17.22
N GLU A 125 -7.92 -0.41 -18.12
CA GLU A 125 -8.04 1.05 -18.07
C GLU A 125 -8.75 1.52 -16.79
N HIS A 126 -9.86 0.85 -16.42
CA HIS A 126 -10.57 1.18 -15.19
C HIS A 126 -9.68 0.99 -13.96
N MET A 127 -9.01 -0.17 -13.87
CA MET A 127 -8.07 -0.47 -12.79
C MET A 127 -6.93 0.55 -12.73
N GLN A 128 -6.35 0.90 -13.88
CA GLN A 128 -5.28 1.90 -13.95
C GLN A 128 -5.77 3.26 -13.46
N ARG A 129 -6.93 3.74 -13.91
CA ARG A 129 -7.51 5.01 -13.47
C ARG A 129 -7.76 5.01 -11.95
N THR A 130 -8.28 3.91 -11.39
CA THR A 130 -8.47 3.79 -9.95
C THR A 130 -7.15 3.87 -9.19
N LEU A 131 -6.11 3.17 -9.66
CA LEU A 131 -4.78 3.21 -9.03
C LEU A 131 -4.15 4.61 -9.13
N GLU A 132 -4.31 5.31 -10.24
CA GLU A 132 -3.84 6.68 -10.41
C GLU A 132 -4.53 7.65 -9.44
N ILE A 133 -5.84 7.49 -9.22
CA ILE A 133 -6.59 8.29 -8.24
C ILE A 133 -6.08 8.00 -6.82
N GLN A 134 -5.96 6.73 -6.44
CA GLN A 134 -5.47 6.33 -5.12
C GLN A 134 -4.04 6.83 -4.86
N LEU A 135 -3.18 6.80 -5.89
CA LEU A 135 -1.83 7.32 -5.79
C LEU A 135 -1.83 8.82 -5.51
N ARG A 136 -2.64 9.59 -6.27
CA ARG A 136 -2.77 11.04 -6.06
C ARG A 136 -3.33 11.37 -4.68
N GLU A 137 -4.35 10.66 -4.22
CA GLU A 137 -4.93 10.84 -2.88
C GLU A 137 -3.89 10.55 -1.79
N ALA A 138 -3.11 9.47 -1.94
CA ALA A 138 -2.04 9.13 -1.00
C ALA A 138 -0.91 10.16 -1.01
N GLU A 139 -0.53 10.69 -2.17
CA GLU A 139 0.46 11.76 -2.30
C GLU A 139 -0.02 13.06 -1.63
N GLN A 140 -1.27 13.46 -1.86
CA GLN A 140 -1.89 14.62 -1.21
C GLN A 140 -1.97 14.46 0.30
N ALA A 141 -2.38 13.28 0.78
CA ALA A 141 -2.41 12.98 2.21
C ALA A 141 -1.02 13.05 2.85
N ARG A 142 0.02 12.51 2.18
CA ARG A 142 1.41 12.62 2.65
C ARG A 142 1.88 14.06 2.69
N ALA A 143 1.60 14.85 1.65
CA ALA A 143 1.99 16.27 1.60
C ALA A 143 1.30 17.08 2.71
N SER A 144 0.01 16.85 2.94
CA SER A 144 -0.75 17.48 4.03
C SER A 144 -0.17 17.11 5.40
N MET A 145 0.11 15.82 5.62
CA MET A 145 0.69 15.34 6.88
C MET A 145 2.10 15.90 7.11
N GLN A 146 2.93 15.99 6.07
CA GLN A 146 4.25 16.61 6.16
C GLN A 146 4.15 18.09 6.52
N ALA A 147 3.23 18.83 5.90
CA ALA A 147 3.00 20.24 6.25
C ALA A 147 2.56 20.41 7.71
N GLU A 148 1.63 19.57 8.18
CA GLU A 148 1.19 19.57 9.59
C GLU A 148 2.33 19.24 10.55
N MET A 149 3.18 18.26 10.22
CA MET A 149 4.34 17.88 11.02
C MET A 149 5.32 19.04 11.17
N VAL A 150 5.64 19.75 10.08
CA VAL A 150 6.52 20.93 10.13
C VAL A 150 5.97 22.01 11.06
N LEU A 151 4.66 22.28 11.02
CA LEU A 151 4.02 23.24 11.91
C LEU A 151 4.11 22.80 13.38
N LYS A 152 3.79 21.53 13.66
CA LYS A 152 3.88 20.95 15.01
C LYS A 152 5.31 20.94 15.56
N GLU A 153 6.29 20.64 14.71
CA GLU A 153 7.71 20.69 15.08
C GLU A 153 8.15 22.12 15.44
N ALA A 154 7.74 23.12 14.65
CA ALA A 154 8.02 24.52 14.92
C ALA A 154 7.35 25.01 16.22
N GLU A 155 6.12 24.60 16.49
CA GLU A 155 5.43 24.89 17.75
C GLU A 155 6.11 24.21 18.94
N ALA A 156 6.50 22.95 18.81
CA ALA A 156 7.22 22.22 19.85
C ALA A 156 8.58 22.86 20.14
N GLU A 157 9.28 23.37 19.13
CA GLU A 157 10.54 24.09 19.31
C GLU A 157 10.34 25.40 20.07
N ARG A 158 9.31 26.18 19.73
CA ARG A 158 8.95 27.39 20.49
C ARG A 158 8.61 27.07 21.95
N GLN A 159 7.90 25.97 22.19
CA GLN A 159 7.60 25.51 23.55
C GLN A 159 8.87 25.10 24.31
N ARG A 160 9.80 24.38 23.67
CA ARG A 160 11.10 24.04 24.25
C ARG A 160 11.91 25.29 24.62
N GLN A 161 11.97 26.27 23.73
CA GLN A 161 12.63 27.55 23.99
C GLN A 161 12.00 28.25 25.19
N ARG A 162 10.66 28.30 25.24
CA ARG A 162 9.95 28.92 26.36
C ARG A 162 10.22 28.21 27.69
N ILE A 163 10.28 26.89 27.70
CA ILE A 163 10.64 26.11 28.90
C ILE A 163 12.06 26.47 29.33
N SER A 164 13.02 26.48 28.41
CA SER A 164 14.41 26.83 28.72
C SER A 164 14.54 28.25 29.29
N GLU A 165 13.82 29.24 28.74
CA GLU A 165 13.80 30.62 29.27
C GLU A 165 13.24 30.67 30.70
N LEU A 166 12.17 29.91 30.97
CA LEU A 166 11.56 29.85 32.30
C LEU A 166 12.47 29.16 33.31
N GLU A 167 13.15 28.08 32.91
CA GLU A 167 14.14 27.39 33.74
C GLU A 167 15.33 28.30 34.06
N GLU A 168 15.84 29.06 33.08
CA GLU A 168 16.91 30.04 33.29
C GLU A 168 16.47 31.16 34.26
N MET A 169 15.26 31.69 34.06
CA MET A 169 14.70 32.70 34.97
C MET A 169 14.52 32.14 36.38
N GLN A 170 14.03 30.90 36.51
CA GLN A 170 13.88 30.23 37.79
C GLN A 170 15.23 30.08 38.50
N GLY A 171 16.28 29.68 37.78
CA GLY A 171 17.64 29.59 38.31
C GLY A 171 18.14 30.94 38.85
N ARG A 172 17.98 32.01 38.08
CA ARG A 172 18.36 33.38 38.51
C ARG A 172 17.59 33.85 39.74
N LEU A 173 16.28 33.57 39.79
CA LEU A 173 15.46 33.92 40.96
C LEU A 173 15.88 33.13 42.20
N GLN A 174 16.25 31.85 42.04
CA GLN A 174 16.74 31.02 43.12
C GLN A 174 18.09 31.51 43.65
N GLU A 175 19.01 31.90 42.76
CA GLU A 175 20.29 32.52 43.14
C GLU A 175 20.08 33.85 43.88
N ALA A 176 19.22 34.73 43.36
CA ALA A 176 18.90 36.00 44.01
C ALA A 176 18.29 35.78 45.40
N LEU A 177 17.41 34.79 45.55
CA LEU A 177 16.84 34.44 46.85
C LEU A 177 17.91 33.94 47.83
N GLN A 178 18.84 33.10 47.39
CA GLN A 178 19.94 32.64 48.23
C GLN A 178 20.85 33.79 48.68
N GLN A 179 21.12 34.74 47.78
CA GLN A 179 21.89 35.94 48.11
C GLN A 179 21.17 36.81 49.15
N GLU A 180 19.84 37.01 49.02
CA GLU A 180 19.04 37.74 50.00
C GLU A 180 19.02 37.05 51.37
N VAL A 181 18.85 35.73 51.41
CA VAL A 181 18.92 34.97 52.67
C VAL A 181 20.28 35.15 53.33
N LYS A 182 21.38 35.05 52.56
CA LYS A 182 22.73 35.25 53.08
C LYS A 182 22.93 36.66 53.59
N ALA A 183 22.52 37.68 52.82
CA ALA A 183 22.63 39.08 53.22
C ALA A 183 21.89 39.37 54.53
N ARG A 184 20.69 38.80 54.73
CA ARG A 184 19.96 38.89 55.99
C ARG A 184 20.68 38.23 57.15
N GLN A 185 21.24 37.04 56.94
CA GLN A 185 22.02 36.35 57.98
C GLN A 185 23.26 37.15 58.38
N ASP A 186 23.96 37.73 57.41
CA ASP A 186 25.13 38.58 57.65
C ASP A 186 24.73 39.87 58.40
N GLU A 187 23.60 40.50 58.03
CA GLU A 187 23.05 41.67 58.72
C GLU A 187 22.64 41.34 60.18
N GLU A 188 21.97 40.20 60.40
CA GLU A 188 21.62 39.72 61.74
C GLU A 188 22.86 39.48 62.59
N ALA A 189 23.91 38.86 62.03
CA ALA A 189 25.17 38.63 62.73
C ALA A 189 25.83 39.96 63.16
N VAL A 190 25.84 40.97 62.28
CA VAL A 190 26.34 42.31 62.61
C VAL A 190 25.50 42.97 63.69
N ARG A 191 24.16 42.89 63.62
CA ARG A 191 23.28 43.42 64.68
C ARG A 191 23.55 42.78 66.03
N TYR A 192 23.69 41.46 66.09
CA TYR A 192 24.05 40.75 67.33
C TYR A 192 25.40 41.18 67.88
N ALA A 193 26.41 41.32 67.03
CA ALA A 193 27.73 41.80 67.44
C ALA A 193 27.69 43.23 67.99
N GLN A 194 26.94 44.14 67.33
CA GLN A 194 26.74 45.51 67.81
C GLN A 194 26.01 45.55 69.16
N ALA A 195 24.94 44.76 69.33
CA ALA A 195 24.22 44.67 70.59
C ALA A 195 25.12 44.18 71.74
N ARG A 196 26.00 43.20 71.47
CA ARG A 196 26.98 42.72 72.45
C ARG A 196 27.99 43.80 72.84
N LEU A 197 28.54 44.52 71.86
CA LEU A 197 29.46 45.64 72.12
C LEU A 197 28.78 46.74 72.93
N LEU A 198 27.55 47.12 72.61
CA LEU A 198 26.81 48.11 73.40
C LEU A 198 26.62 47.67 74.86
N ALA A 199 26.29 46.40 75.10
CA ALA A 199 26.18 45.87 76.46
C ALA A 199 27.53 45.89 77.20
N GLU A 200 28.64 45.58 76.53
CA GLU A 200 29.99 45.70 77.09
C GLU A 200 30.34 47.16 77.43
N GLU A 201 30.01 48.12 76.55
CA GLU A 201 30.24 49.55 76.79
C GLU A 201 29.36 50.11 77.92
N GLU A 202 28.10 49.69 78.00
CA GLU A 202 27.20 50.04 79.12
C GLU A 202 27.75 49.54 80.46
N GLU A 203 28.30 48.32 80.51
CA GLU A 203 28.89 47.77 81.73
C GLU A 203 30.17 48.50 82.12
N LYS A 204 31.06 48.81 81.16
CA LYS A 204 32.24 49.66 81.41
C LYS A 204 31.84 51.04 81.92
N LEU A 205 30.79 51.64 81.37
CA LEU A 205 30.29 52.95 81.81
C LEU A 205 29.80 52.89 83.26
N LYS A 206 29.05 51.84 83.64
CA LYS A 206 28.62 51.63 85.03
C LYS A 206 29.82 51.49 85.97
N GLN A 207 30.85 50.74 85.57
CA GLN A 207 32.07 50.59 86.35
C GLN A 207 32.81 51.93 86.53
N LEU A 208 32.92 52.73 85.46
CA LEU A 208 33.53 54.06 85.52
C LEU A 208 32.73 55.03 86.40
N MET A 209 31.40 54.98 86.36
CA MET A 209 30.53 55.79 87.23
C MET A 209 30.74 55.43 88.71
N LYS A 210 30.77 54.14 89.06
CA LYS A 210 31.08 53.69 90.43
C LYS A 210 32.46 54.18 90.90
N LEU A 211 33.48 54.04 90.06
CA LEU A 211 34.83 54.52 90.39
C LEU A 211 34.86 56.04 90.59
N LYS A 212 34.10 56.80 89.79
CA LYS A 212 33.96 58.25 89.95
C LYS A 212 33.29 58.60 91.28
N GLU A 213 32.21 57.91 91.65
CA GLU A 213 31.53 58.08 92.93
C GLU A 213 32.50 57.79 94.11
N GLU A 214 33.24 56.68 94.05
CA GLU A 214 34.27 56.33 95.04
C GLU A 214 35.37 57.41 95.14
N GLN A 215 35.82 57.96 94.00
CA GLN A 215 36.80 59.04 93.96
C GLN A 215 36.24 60.34 94.57
N GLU A 216 34.99 60.69 94.28
CA GLU A 216 34.31 61.86 94.87
C GLU A 216 34.18 61.72 96.39
N GLU A 217 33.78 60.55 96.88
CA GLU A 217 33.76 60.25 98.31
C GLU A 217 35.14 60.39 98.96
N TYR A 218 36.18 59.85 98.31
CA TYR A 218 37.55 59.95 98.79
C TYR A 218 38.04 61.41 98.85
N ILE A 219 37.72 62.22 97.84
CA ILE A 219 38.03 63.66 97.82
C ILE A 219 37.33 64.38 98.98
N ILE A 220 36.04 64.12 99.21
CA ILE A 220 35.27 64.72 100.31
C ILE A 220 35.90 64.33 101.66
N LYS A 221 36.20 63.04 101.87
CA LYS A 221 36.89 62.55 103.09
C LYS A 221 38.23 63.25 103.30
N THR A 222 39.06 63.31 102.27
CA THR A 222 40.38 63.97 102.31
C THR A 222 40.24 65.47 102.60
N GLN A 223 39.23 66.15 102.05
CA GLN A 223 38.96 67.56 102.34
C GLN A 223 38.53 67.78 103.80
N MET A 224 37.68 66.91 104.35
CA MET A 224 37.28 66.93 105.76
C MET A 224 38.48 66.71 106.68
N GLU A 225 39.29 65.67 106.42
CA GLU A 225 40.53 65.40 107.17
C GLU A 225 41.48 66.61 107.15
N LYS A 226 41.65 67.24 105.98
CA LYS A 226 42.46 68.46 105.84
C LYS A 226 41.89 69.63 106.64
N GLN A 227 40.57 69.78 106.73
CA GLN A 227 39.94 70.81 107.57
C GLN A 227 40.16 70.54 109.06
N VAL A 228 40.01 69.29 109.51
CA VAL A 228 40.28 68.88 110.90
C VAL A 228 41.75 69.14 111.25
N LEU A 229 42.69 68.70 110.41
CA LEU A 229 44.12 68.97 110.61
C LEU A 229 44.46 70.46 110.66
N LYS A 230 43.80 71.30 109.83
CA LYS A 230 43.94 72.75 109.89
C LYS A 230 43.45 73.32 111.23
N GLN A 231 42.27 72.90 111.69
CA GLN A 231 41.73 73.31 112.99
C GLN A 231 42.64 72.86 114.14
N GLU A 232 43.15 71.63 114.10
CA GLU A 232 44.13 71.14 115.07
C GLU A 232 45.41 71.98 115.07
N MET A 233 45.93 72.33 113.90
CA MET A 233 47.11 73.20 113.76
C MET A 233 46.84 74.61 114.27
N GLU A 234 45.68 75.21 113.98
CA GLU A 234 45.29 76.50 114.53
C GLU A 234 45.16 76.45 116.06
N ASN A 235 44.56 75.39 116.61
CA ASN A 235 44.46 75.20 118.05
C ASN A 235 45.83 75.01 118.70
N LYS A 236 46.71 74.21 118.09
CA LYS A 236 48.11 74.06 118.53
C LYS A 236 48.87 75.38 118.47
N ASN A 237 48.69 76.17 117.40
CA ASN A 237 49.29 77.51 117.29
C ASN A 237 48.78 78.45 118.39
N LYS A 238 47.48 78.46 118.69
CA LYS A 238 46.92 79.25 119.80
C LYS A 238 47.51 78.81 121.14
N CYS A 239 47.55 77.51 121.43
CA CYS A 239 48.16 76.99 122.65
C CYS A 239 49.65 77.36 122.75
N LEU A 240 50.36 77.36 121.61
CA LEU A 240 51.77 77.72 121.54
C LEU A 240 51.97 79.23 121.75
N GLU A 241 51.11 80.08 121.20
CA GLU A 241 51.09 81.54 121.48
C GLU A 241 50.78 81.83 122.95
N GLU A 242 49.82 81.12 123.55
CA GLU A 242 49.50 81.25 124.97
C GLU A 242 50.69 80.83 125.85
N ALA A 243 51.33 79.70 125.53
CA ALA A 243 52.55 79.27 126.20
C ALA A 243 53.70 80.27 126.02
N GLN A 244 53.84 80.88 124.84
CA GLN A 244 54.79 81.96 124.58
C GLN A 244 54.47 83.21 125.42
N LYS A 245 53.20 83.61 125.51
CA LYS A 245 52.77 84.73 126.38
C LYS A 245 53.06 84.44 127.84
N GLN A 246 52.76 83.23 128.33
CA GLN A 246 53.10 82.82 129.70
C GLN A 246 54.61 82.84 129.94
N LEU A 247 55.41 82.38 128.98
CA LEU A 247 56.88 82.49 129.05
C LEU A 247 57.34 83.94 129.10
N GLU A 248 56.72 84.82 128.33
CA GLU A 248 57.04 86.25 128.32
C GLU A 248 56.59 86.94 129.62
N GLU A 249 55.43 86.58 130.16
CA GLU A 249 54.99 87.02 131.50
C GLU A 249 55.96 86.54 132.59
N VAL A 250 56.44 85.29 132.53
CA VAL A 250 57.47 84.78 133.45
C VAL A 250 58.78 85.55 133.26
N ARG A 251 59.17 85.91 132.03
CA ARG A 251 60.35 86.75 131.75
C ARG A 251 60.18 88.17 132.30
N VAL A 252 59.02 88.80 132.12
CA VAL A 252 58.72 90.14 132.63
C VAL A 252 58.61 90.12 134.15
N ASN A 253 57.99 89.11 134.74
CA ASN A 253 57.97 88.93 136.19
C ASN A 253 59.39 88.70 136.74
N ARG A 254 60.23 87.93 136.04
CA ARG A 254 61.65 87.80 136.39
C ARG A 254 62.39 89.14 136.26
N GLN A 255 62.15 89.93 135.21
CA GLN A 255 62.72 91.27 135.06
C GLN A 255 62.22 92.26 136.14
N ARG A 256 60.97 92.15 136.57
CA ARG A 256 60.41 92.94 137.69
C ARG A 256 61.03 92.53 139.03
N VAL A 257 61.20 91.23 139.27
CA VAL A 257 61.94 90.73 140.45
C VAL A 257 63.40 91.18 140.41
N ASP A 258 64.05 91.14 139.24
CA ASP A 258 65.42 91.65 139.07
C ASP A 258 65.50 93.19 139.24
N GLN A 259 64.42 93.94 138.99
CA GLN A 259 64.32 95.38 139.26
C GLN A 259 64.01 95.70 140.73
N ASP A 260 63.19 94.89 141.41
CA ASP A 260 62.86 95.07 142.83
C ASP A 260 64.02 94.67 143.76
N VAL A 261 64.97 93.85 143.29
CA VAL A 261 66.23 93.53 144.01
C VAL A 261 67.29 94.64 143.87
N MET A 262 67.16 95.56 142.89
CA MET A 262 68.08 96.71 142.74
C MET A 262 67.68 97.95 143.56
N VAL A 263 66.56 97.91 144.30
CA VAL A 263 66.07 99.01 145.16
C VAL A 263 66.05 98.60 146.65
N SER A 264 66.89 97.65 147.05
CA SER A 264 67.22 97.33 148.46
C SER A 264 68.72 97.07 148.60
#